data_AF-A0A946TWI4-F1
#
_entry.id   AF-A0A946TWI4-F1
#
_cell.length_a   1.000
_cell.length_b   1.000
_cell.length_c   1.000
_cell.angle_alpha   90.00
_cell.angle_beta   90.00
_cell.angle_gamma   90.00
#
_symmetry.space_group_name_H-M   'P 1'
#
loop_
_entity.id
_entity.type
_entity.pdbx_description
1 polymer ?
#
loop_
_entity_poly.entity_id
_entity_poly.type
_entity_poly.pdbx_seq_one_letter_code
_entity_poly.pdbx_strand_id
1 'polypeptide(L)'
;MESDQLCLSARARTFRRIVSAIMVLVWLWSCGAFKFLIGVPTFVVLPIMIIVPIAAVRSLKWKKPIILLSGILFVIVFVLLLIEKPKRYRDWIESCKKPPVVRISKDLEVVKIGNVREFKWRSVDDYDAAWVTRSYYLDRLDSLDLIIEPLGDSKLFAHSMLSFGFGPERKVVISAEVRKEEGESFGLLSGLYKQFELMYQVNSERDALTLRGCQEGTQLYIFPIKATQEFMRSLFVSMTEKAGRLTDEPKFY
;
A
#
# COMPACT_ATOMS: atom_id res chain seq x y z
N MET A 1 13.89 -48.29 -22.75
CA MET A 1 12.74 -48.66 -21.88
C MET A 1 13.00 -48.29 -20.42
N GLU A 2 14.18 -48.60 -19.86
CA GLU A 2 14.54 -48.26 -18.46
C GLU A 2 14.83 -46.76 -18.24
N SER A 3 15.43 -46.08 -19.22
CA SER A 3 15.66 -44.63 -19.22
C SER A 3 14.37 -43.81 -19.18
N ASP A 4 13.34 -44.25 -19.91
CA ASP A 4 12.04 -43.57 -19.96
C ASP A 4 11.27 -43.73 -18.65
N GLN A 5 11.35 -44.90 -18.01
CA GLN A 5 10.75 -45.10 -16.68
C GLN A 5 11.44 -44.27 -15.59
N LEU A 6 12.77 -44.15 -15.64
CA LEU A 6 13.51 -43.28 -14.73
C LEU A 6 13.13 -41.80 -14.91
N CYS A 7 13.02 -41.34 -16.16
CA CYS A 7 12.60 -39.97 -16.49
C CYS A 7 11.15 -39.68 -16.03
N LEU A 8 10.22 -40.62 -16.26
CA LEU A 8 8.83 -40.51 -15.79
C LEU A 8 8.74 -40.48 -14.26
N SER A 9 9.53 -41.30 -13.56
CA SER A 9 9.59 -41.31 -12.09
C SER A 9 10.17 -40.02 -11.49
N ALA A 10 11.14 -39.42 -12.17
CA ALA A 10 11.73 -38.13 -11.79
C ALA A 10 10.72 -37.00 -11.99
N ARG A 11 10.05 -36.95 -13.16
CA ARG A 11 8.97 -35.98 -13.44
C ARG A 11 7.83 -36.09 -12.43
N ALA A 12 7.39 -37.31 -12.08
CA ALA A 12 6.34 -37.54 -11.10
C ALA A 12 6.75 -37.14 -9.65
N ARG A 13 8.04 -37.27 -9.29
CA ARG A 13 8.56 -36.77 -8.00
C ARG A 13 8.63 -35.25 -7.97
N THR A 14 9.13 -34.62 -9.04
CA THR A 14 9.18 -33.16 -9.17
C THR A 14 7.78 -32.55 -9.15
N PHE A 15 6.83 -33.12 -9.89
CA PHE A 15 5.44 -32.69 -9.89
C PHE A 15 4.81 -32.75 -8.49
N ARG A 16 5.01 -33.87 -7.75
CA ARG A 16 4.52 -33.99 -6.37
C ARG A 16 5.12 -32.95 -5.42
N ARG A 17 6.40 -32.59 -5.60
CA ARG A 17 7.06 -31.53 -4.81
C ARG A 17 6.45 -30.16 -5.11
N ILE A 18 6.22 -29.84 -6.37
CA ILE A 18 5.58 -28.58 -6.78
C ILE A 18 4.17 -28.47 -6.20
N VAL A 19 3.35 -29.51 -6.36
CA VAL A 19 1.98 -29.53 -5.80
C VAL A 19 2.00 -29.37 -4.27
N SER A 20 2.94 -30.02 -3.59
CA SER A 20 3.08 -29.88 -2.13
C SER A 20 3.47 -28.45 -1.72
N ALA A 21 4.39 -27.82 -2.45
CA ALA A 21 4.79 -26.44 -2.20
C ALA A 21 3.61 -25.47 -2.40
N ILE A 22 2.85 -25.65 -3.49
CA ILE A 22 1.65 -24.84 -3.75
C ILE A 22 0.63 -24.99 -2.62
N MET A 23 0.37 -26.21 -2.14
CA MET A 23 -0.57 -26.42 -1.04
C MET A 23 -0.13 -25.76 0.26
N VAL A 24 1.18 -25.74 0.56
CA VAL A 24 1.71 -25.01 1.72
C VAL A 24 1.47 -23.51 1.55
N LEU A 25 1.73 -22.95 0.37
CA LEU A 25 1.48 -21.53 0.10
C LEU A 25 -0.01 -21.18 0.24
N VAL A 26 -0.90 -22.01 -0.30
CA VAL A 26 -2.36 -21.87 -0.16
C VAL A 26 -2.80 -21.91 1.31
N TRP A 27 -2.21 -22.81 2.09
CA TRP A 27 -2.49 -22.91 3.53
C TRP A 27 -2.02 -21.67 4.29
N LEU A 28 -0.79 -21.21 4.03
CA LEU A 28 -0.23 -20.00 4.64
C LEU A 28 -1.07 -18.77 4.29
N TRP A 29 -1.49 -18.65 3.03
CA TRP A 29 -2.39 -17.58 2.57
C TRP A 29 -3.73 -17.61 3.31
N SER A 30 -4.33 -18.79 3.43
CA SER A 30 -5.61 -18.96 4.13
C SER A 30 -5.51 -18.62 5.62
N CYS A 31 -4.39 -18.98 6.26
CA CYS A 31 -4.12 -18.59 7.66
C CYS A 31 -3.94 -17.08 7.80
N GLY A 32 -3.27 -16.42 6.85
CA GLY A 32 -3.14 -14.97 6.83
C GLY A 32 -4.50 -14.27 6.78
N ALA A 33 -5.42 -14.78 5.96
CA ALA A 33 -6.77 -14.23 5.87
C ALA A 33 -7.56 -14.33 7.18
N PHE A 34 -7.41 -15.40 7.97
CA PHE A 34 -8.04 -15.46 9.30
C PHE A 34 -7.56 -14.33 10.21
N LYS A 35 -6.27 -14.02 10.18
CA LYS A 35 -5.72 -12.92 10.96
C LYS A 35 -6.22 -11.57 10.44
N PHE A 36 -6.08 -11.31 9.15
CA PHE A 36 -6.26 -9.96 8.60
C PHE A 36 -7.70 -9.65 8.19
N LEU A 37 -8.43 -10.57 7.56
CA LEU A 37 -9.82 -10.32 7.16
C LEU A 37 -10.81 -10.54 8.32
N ILE A 38 -10.57 -11.57 9.12
CA ILE A 38 -11.53 -11.99 10.18
C ILE A 38 -11.11 -11.44 11.55
N GLY A 39 -9.85 -11.04 11.74
CA GLY A 39 -9.36 -10.51 13.02
C GLY A 39 -9.03 -11.59 14.05
N VAL A 40 -8.82 -12.84 13.64
CA VAL A 40 -8.46 -13.92 14.57
C VAL A 40 -7.10 -13.63 15.21
N PRO A 41 -6.98 -13.68 16.55
CA PRO A 41 -5.71 -13.37 17.22
C PRO A 41 -4.56 -14.26 16.76
N THR A 42 -3.36 -13.66 16.68
CA THR A 42 -2.15 -14.36 16.17
C THR A 42 -1.85 -15.64 16.98
N PHE A 43 -2.10 -15.66 18.28
CA PHE A 43 -1.86 -16.82 19.14
C PHE A 43 -2.78 -18.02 18.81
N VAL A 44 -3.89 -17.81 18.11
CA VAL A 44 -4.78 -18.87 17.62
C VAL A 44 -4.37 -19.32 16.21
N VAL A 45 -4.07 -18.37 15.33
CA VAL A 45 -3.72 -18.66 13.92
C VAL A 45 -2.38 -19.40 13.83
N LEU A 46 -1.39 -19.03 14.65
CA LEU A 46 -0.03 -19.57 14.56
C LEU A 46 0.05 -21.08 14.88
N PRO A 47 -0.60 -21.60 15.94
CA PRO A 47 -0.72 -23.05 16.15
C PRO A 47 -1.41 -23.77 14.98
N ILE A 48 -2.50 -23.23 14.42
CA ILE A 48 -3.21 -23.83 13.27
C ILE A 48 -2.26 -23.90 12.06
N MET A 49 -1.53 -22.82 11.82
CA MET A 49 -0.57 -22.70 10.72
C MET A 49 0.51 -23.81 10.78
N ILE A 50 0.94 -24.20 11.97
CA ILE A 50 2.04 -25.17 12.19
C ILE A 50 1.53 -26.61 12.35
N ILE A 51 0.50 -26.83 13.17
CA ILE A 51 0.04 -28.17 13.57
C ILE A 51 -0.62 -28.92 12.42
N VAL A 52 -1.44 -28.24 11.61
CA VAL A 52 -2.19 -28.88 10.52
C VAL A 52 -1.27 -29.45 9.43
N PRO A 53 -0.24 -28.73 8.94
CA PRO A 53 0.74 -29.32 8.01
C PRO A 53 1.49 -30.50 8.61
N ILE A 54 1.87 -30.45 9.89
CA ILE A 54 2.58 -31.55 10.57
C ILE A 54 1.69 -32.81 10.64
N ALA A 55 0.42 -32.64 11.03
CA ALA A 55 -0.55 -33.73 11.07
C ALA A 55 -0.78 -34.35 9.67
N ALA A 56 -0.85 -33.50 8.63
CA ALA A 56 -0.97 -33.95 7.25
C ALA A 56 0.23 -34.79 6.82
N VAL A 57 1.47 -34.39 7.14
CA VAL A 57 2.66 -35.16 6.78
C VAL A 57 2.70 -36.52 7.49
N ARG A 58 2.38 -36.53 8.79
CA ARG A 58 2.49 -37.72 9.66
C ARG A 58 1.41 -38.78 9.44
N SER A 59 0.22 -38.41 8.99
CA SER A 59 -0.89 -39.37 8.82
C SER A 59 -1.47 -39.37 7.42
N LEU A 60 -1.27 -40.48 6.68
CA LEU A 60 -1.86 -40.66 5.34
C LEU A 60 -3.40 -40.59 5.36
N LYS A 61 -4.05 -40.94 6.48
CA LYS A 61 -5.51 -40.90 6.63
C LYS A 61 -6.05 -39.47 6.64
N TRP A 62 -5.30 -38.53 7.22
CA TRP A 62 -5.70 -37.12 7.33
C TRP A 62 -5.22 -36.25 6.16
N LYS A 63 -4.35 -36.75 5.28
CA LYS A 63 -3.85 -36.01 4.10
C LYS A 63 -4.98 -35.50 3.21
N LYS A 64 -5.86 -36.38 2.72
CA LYS A 64 -6.95 -36.02 1.81
C LYS A 64 -7.95 -35.01 2.41
N PRO A 65 -8.50 -35.20 3.63
CA PRO A 65 -9.43 -34.24 4.20
C PRO A 65 -8.78 -32.89 4.50
N ILE A 66 -7.52 -32.85 4.96
CA ILE A 66 -6.80 -31.58 5.17
C ILE A 66 -6.64 -30.83 3.85
N ILE A 67 -6.23 -31.51 2.77
CA ILE A 67 -6.09 -30.87 1.45
C ILE A 67 -7.43 -30.31 0.96
N LEU A 68 -8.52 -31.07 1.09
CA LEU A 68 -9.86 -30.63 0.69
C LEU A 68 -10.29 -29.40 1.51
N LEU A 69 -10.11 -29.43 2.83
CA LEU A 69 -10.45 -28.32 3.72
C LEU A 69 -9.64 -27.06 3.39
N SER A 70 -8.33 -27.19 3.16
CA SER A 70 -7.47 -26.08 2.74
C SER A 70 -7.92 -25.48 1.42
N GLY A 71 -8.33 -26.32 0.46
CA GLY A 71 -8.87 -25.87 -0.82
C GLY A 71 -10.19 -25.10 -0.67
N ILE A 72 -11.12 -25.62 0.15
CA ILE A 72 -12.39 -24.94 0.45
C ILE A 72 -12.14 -23.60 1.13
N LEU A 73 -11.28 -23.58 2.15
CA LEU A 73 -10.95 -22.35 2.88
C LEU A 73 -10.31 -21.32 1.95
N PHE A 74 -9.42 -21.74 1.07
CA PHE A 74 -8.82 -20.86 0.07
C PHE A 74 -9.88 -20.23 -0.84
N VAL A 75 -10.84 -21.02 -1.33
CA VAL A 75 -11.94 -20.50 -2.15
C VAL A 75 -12.80 -19.51 -1.36
N ILE A 76 -13.12 -19.80 -0.10
CA ILE A 76 -13.85 -18.86 0.77
C ILE A 76 -13.08 -17.56 0.93
N VAL A 77 -11.80 -17.63 1.31
CA VAL A 77 -10.93 -16.46 1.47
C VAL A 77 -10.82 -15.66 0.16
N PHE A 78 -10.67 -16.35 -0.97
CA PHE A 78 -10.60 -15.72 -2.27
C PHE A 78 -11.90 -14.97 -2.60
N VAL A 79 -13.06 -15.58 -2.36
CA VAL A 79 -14.36 -14.93 -2.55
C VAL A 79 -14.53 -13.73 -1.60
N LEU A 80 -14.15 -13.88 -0.32
CA LEU A 80 -14.17 -12.77 0.66
C LEU A 80 -13.31 -11.59 0.17
N LEU A 81 -12.10 -11.87 -0.30
CA LEU A 81 -11.24 -10.83 -0.89
C LEU A 81 -11.87 -10.20 -2.13
N LEU A 82 -12.56 -10.97 -2.99
CA LEU A 82 -13.21 -10.41 -4.17
C LEU A 82 -14.36 -9.46 -3.83
N ILE A 83 -15.13 -9.76 -2.79
CA ILE A 83 -16.30 -8.96 -2.40
C ILE A 83 -15.96 -7.78 -1.46
N GLU A 84 -14.80 -7.80 -0.81
CA GLU A 84 -14.35 -6.72 0.07
C GLU A 84 -14.24 -5.40 -0.70
N LYS A 85 -14.85 -4.34 -0.15
CA LYS A 85 -14.95 -3.02 -0.79
C LYS A 85 -14.20 -1.97 0.02
N PRO A 86 -13.44 -1.08 -0.63
CA PRO A 86 -12.73 -0.02 0.06
C PRO A 86 -13.75 0.95 0.66
N LYS A 87 -13.49 1.40 1.88
CA LYS A 87 -14.43 2.22 2.64
C LYS A 87 -13.99 3.67 2.60
N ARG A 88 -14.96 4.57 2.40
CA ARG A 88 -14.72 6.02 2.41
C ARG A 88 -14.51 6.57 3.81
N TYR A 89 -15.30 6.05 4.75
CA TYR A 89 -15.39 6.50 6.13
C TYR A 89 -14.96 5.37 7.06
N ARG A 90 -13.88 5.61 7.80
CA ARG A 90 -13.40 4.82 8.94
C ARG A 90 -12.81 5.80 9.96
N ASP A 91 -12.37 5.27 11.10
CA ASP A 91 -11.69 6.08 12.11
C ASP A 91 -10.22 6.25 11.72
N TRP A 92 -9.97 7.10 10.73
CA TRP A 92 -8.64 7.32 10.16
C TRP A 92 -7.73 8.06 11.13
N ILE A 93 -6.46 7.69 11.16
CA ILE A 93 -5.45 8.45 11.93
C ILE A 93 -5.38 9.91 11.48
N GLU A 94 -5.06 10.81 12.40
CA GLU A 94 -5.12 12.26 12.15
C GLU A 94 -4.30 12.68 10.90
N SER A 95 -3.16 12.05 10.64
CA SER A 95 -2.29 12.39 9.50
C SER A 95 -2.86 12.05 8.11
N CYS A 96 -3.87 11.18 8.01
CA CYS A 96 -4.57 10.84 6.76
C CYS A 96 -6.11 11.00 6.86
N LYS A 97 -6.57 11.74 7.88
CA LYS A 97 -7.98 11.89 8.22
C LYS A 97 -8.78 12.62 7.16
N LYS A 98 -8.20 13.69 6.58
CA LYS A 98 -8.88 14.52 5.58
C LYS A 98 -8.35 14.22 4.17
N PRO A 99 -9.14 13.57 3.31
CA PRO A 99 -8.75 13.33 1.92
C PRO A 99 -8.80 14.66 1.12
N PRO A 100 -7.98 14.82 0.07
CA PRO A 100 -7.93 16.06 -0.70
C PRO A 100 -9.26 16.32 -1.41
N VAL A 101 -9.67 17.59 -1.44
CA VAL A 101 -10.85 18.05 -2.18
C VAL A 101 -10.37 18.91 -3.34
N VAL A 102 -10.41 18.37 -4.54
CA VAL A 102 -9.81 18.97 -5.73
C VAL A 102 -10.86 19.62 -6.61
N ARG A 103 -10.62 20.86 -7.03
CA ARG A 103 -11.41 21.59 -8.03
C ARG A 103 -10.46 22.17 -9.06
N ILE A 104 -10.62 21.77 -10.31
CA ILE A 104 -9.80 22.22 -11.44
C ILE A 104 -10.64 23.20 -12.28
N SER A 105 -10.04 24.32 -12.69
CA SER A 105 -10.71 25.30 -13.56
C SER A 105 -10.93 24.75 -14.98
N LYS A 106 -11.96 25.24 -15.69
CA LYS A 106 -12.33 24.72 -17.02
C LYS A 106 -11.24 24.90 -18.08
N ASP A 107 -10.45 25.95 -17.94
CA ASP A 107 -9.30 26.31 -18.79
C ASP A 107 -8.00 25.58 -18.40
N LEU A 108 -8.02 24.74 -17.35
CA LEU A 108 -6.83 24.05 -16.83
C LEU A 108 -5.69 25.02 -16.49
N GLU A 109 -6.02 26.19 -15.96
CA GLU A 109 -5.05 27.17 -15.50
C GLU A 109 -4.82 27.13 -13.98
N VAL A 110 -5.84 26.74 -13.22
CA VAL A 110 -5.80 26.77 -11.75
C VAL A 110 -6.35 25.48 -11.16
N VAL A 111 -5.62 24.92 -10.20
CA VAL A 111 -6.06 23.80 -9.37
C VAL A 111 -6.22 24.28 -7.94
N LYS A 112 -7.45 24.22 -7.41
CA LYS A 112 -7.75 24.50 -6.01
C LYS A 112 -7.89 23.20 -5.24
N ILE A 113 -7.05 23.02 -4.23
CA ILE A 113 -7.00 21.82 -3.38
C ILE A 113 -7.34 22.23 -1.95
N GLY A 114 -8.45 21.70 -1.42
CA GLY A 114 -8.76 21.70 0.00
C GLY A 114 -8.14 20.50 0.69
N ASN A 115 -7.98 20.59 2.01
CA ASN A 115 -7.33 19.57 2.84
C ASN A 115 -5.89 19.28 2.40
N VAL A 116 -5.14 20.31 2.00
CA VAL A 116 -3.68 20.22 1.91
C VAL A 116 -3.14 20.16 3.34
N ARG A 117 -2.33 19.14 3.63
CA ARG A 117 -1.75 18.95 4.96
C ARG A 117 -0.52 19.85 5.12
N GLU A 118 -0.50 20.60 6.22
CA GLU A 118 0.61 21.50 6.59
C GLU A 118 0.98 21.29 8.07
N PHE A 119 1.13 20.03 8.47
CA PHE A 119 1.44 19.68 9.85
C PHE A 119 2.83 20.18 10.24
N LYS A 120 2.96 20.64 11.49
CA LYS A 120 4.26 21.05 12.07
C LYS A 120 4.73 19.96 13.01
N TRP A 121 5.66 19.14 12.54
CA TRP A 121 6.19 18.00 13.28
C TRP A 121 7.30 18.41 14.24
N ARG A 122 7.24 17.91 15.47
CA ARG A 122 8.33 17.92 16.46
C ARG A 122 8.87 16.49 16.64
N SER A 123 7.98 15.50 16.58
CA SER A 123 8.30 14.07 16.47
C SER A 123 7.19 13.36 15.67
N VAL A 124 7.29 12.03 15.47
CA VAL A 124 6.24 11.25 14.79
C VAL A 124 4.89 11.33 15.52
N ASP A 125 4.92 11.50 16.84
CA ASP A 125 3.71 11.49 17.70
C ASP A 125 3.37 12.87 18.29
N ASP A 126 4.21 13.90 18.07
CA ASP A 126 3.99 15.27 18.53
C ASP A 126 4.05 16.25 17.37
N TYR A 127 2.90 16.83 17.05
CA TYR A 127 2.73 17.73 15.92
C TYR A 127 1.52 18.66 16.09
N ASP A 128 1.58 19.81 15.43
CA ASP A 128 0.40 20.67 15.27
C ASP A 128 -0.28 20.33 13.94
N ALA A 129 -1.48 19.77 14.02
CA ALA A 129 -2.28 19.43 12.85
C ALA A 129 -2.83 20.70 12.18
N ALA A 130 -2.57 20.85 10.88
CA ALA A 130 -3.13 21.93 10.06
C ALA A 130 -3.55 21.42 8.68
N TRP A 131 -4.77 21.78 8.30
CA TRP A 131 -5.38 21.45 7.02
C TRP A 131 -5.83 22.73 6.33
N VAL A 132 -5.24 23.04 5.19
CA VAL A 132 -5.47 24.32 4.50
C VAL A 132 -6.05 24.11 3.11
N THR A 133 -6.57 25.20 2.54
CA THR A 133 -6.96 25.25 1.13
C THR A 133 -5.95 26.09 0.37
N ARG A 134 -5.43 25.56 -0.73
CA ARG A 134 -4.47 26.25 -1.61
C ARG A 134 -4.98 26.27 -3.05
N SER A 135 -4.69 27.37 -3.74
CA SER A 135 -4.86 27.49 -5.19
C SER A 135 -3.49 27.51 -5.85
N TYR A 136 -3.30 26.66 -6.85
CA TYR A 136 -2.07 26.48 -7.60
C TYR A 136 -2.31 26.95 -9.03
N TYR A 137 -1.58 27.99 -9.44
CA TYR A 137 -1.64 28.55 -10.78
C TYR A 137 -0.58 27.85 -11.64
N LEU A 138 -1.01 27.19 -12.71
CA LEU A 138 -0.20 26.24 -13.47
C LEU A 138 0.83 26.92 -14.39
N ASP A 139 0.64 28.22 -14.68
CA ASP A 139 1.63 29.09 -15.32
C ASP A 139 2.86 29.34 -14.41
N ARG A 140 2.69 29.24 -13.09
CA ARG A 140 3.77 29.39 -12.09
C ARG A 140 4.50 28.10 -11.74
N LEU A 141 4.09 26.97 -12.31
CA LEU A 141 4.75 25.68 -12.08
C LEU A 141 6.13 25.67 -12.74
N ASP A 142 7.19 25.64 -11.93
CA ASP A 142 8.57 25.89 -12.37
C ASP A 142 9.55 24.73 -12.10
N SER A 143 9.25 23.86 -11.14
CA SER A 143 10.11 22.72 -10.81
C SER A 143 9.33 21.44 -10.50
N LEU A 144 10.01 20.31 -10.67
CA LEU A 144 9.53 18.98 -10.31
C LEU A 144 10.69 18.18 -9.72
N ASP A 145 10.53 17.69 -8.50
CA ASP A 145 11.51 16.83 -7.84
C ASP A 145 10.89 15.46 -7.55
N LEU A 146 11.64 14.39 -7.83
CA LEU A 146 11.32 13.04 -7.36
C LEU A 146 11.99 12.82 -6.01
N ILE A 147 11.20 12.47 -5.00
CA ILE A 147 11.70 12.13 -3.67
C ILE A 147 11.55 10.62 -3.48
N ILE A 148 12.64 9.97 -3.07
CA ILE A 148 12.70 8.54 -2.77
C ILE A 148 13.10 8.35 -1.31
N GLU A 149 12.31 7.55 -0.60
CA GLU A 149 12.50 7.15 0.79
C GLU A 149 12.57 5.62 0.86
N PRO A 150 13.75 5.02 1.04
CA PRO A 150 13.86 3.57 1.24
C PRO A 150 13.09 3.10 2.49
N LEU A 151 12.47 1.92 2.40
CA LEU A 151 11.81 1.31 3.57
C LEU A 151 12.87 0.67 4.47
N GLY A 152 13.28 1.37 5.52
CA GLY A 152 14.39 0.95 6.39
C GLY A 152 15.67 0.74 5.56
N ASP A 153 16.39 -0.36 5.80
CA ASP A 153 17.61 -0.71 5.05
C ASP A 153 17.33 -1.41 3.69
N SER A 154 16.06 -1.45 3.25
CA SER A 154 15.70 -2.15 2.02
C SER A 154 16.21 -1.44 0.77
N LYS A 155 16.92 -2.18 -0.08
CA LYS A 155 17.30 -1.73 -1.44
C LYS A 155 16.24 -2.02 -2.50
N LEU A 156 15.17 -2.73 -2.16
CA LEU A 156 14.17 -3.21 -3.11
C LEU A 156 12.84 -2.46 -3.03
N PHE A 157 12.57 -1.83 -1.89
CA PHE A 157 11.32 -1.15 -1.62
C PHE A 157 11.61 0.26 -1.14
N ALA A 158 11.05 1.24 -1.84
CA ALA A 158 11.13 2.63 -1.46
C ALA A 158 9.76 3.29 -1.71
N HIS A 159 9.41 4.21 -0.84
CA HIS A 159 8.29 5.11 -1.02
C HIS A 159 8.72 6.25 -1.94
N SER A 160 7.90 6.55 -2.95
CA SER A 160 8.18 7.58 -3.94
C SER A 160 7.13 8.69 -3.88
N MET A 161 7.61 9.92 -4.00
CA MET A 161 6.79 11.12 -3.94
C MET A 161 7.25 12.11 -4.99
N LEU A 162 6.35 13.01 -5.40
CA LEU A 162 6.67 14.09 -6.33
C LEU A 162 6.43 15.44 -5.66
N SER A 163 7.45 16.30 -5.67
CA SER A 163 7.37 17.69 -5.20
C SER A 163 7.26 18.61 -6.40
N PHE A 164 6.18 19.39 -6.49
CA PHE A 164 5.92 20.36 -7.55
C PHE A 164 6.18 21.77 -7.00
N GLY A 165 7.05 22.53 -7.69
CA GLY A 165 7.41 23.90 -7.35
C GLY A 165 6.53 24.94 -8.04
N PHE A 166 6.04 25.89 -7.26
CA PHE A 166 5.29 27.07 -7.71
C PHE A 166 6.01 28.35 -7.28
N GLY A 167 7.35 28.34 -7.34
CA GLY A 167 8.24 29.37 -6.81
C GLY A 167 9.04 28.93 -5.56
N PRO A 168 9.96 29.79 -5.09
CA PRO A 168 10.98 29.42 -4.11
C PRO A 168 10.47 28.88 -2.77
N GLU A 169 9.34 29.38 -2.29
CA GLU A 169 8.76 28.98 -0.99
C GLU A 169 7.49 28.15 -1.13
N ARG A 170 7.11 27.76 -2.35
CA ARG A 170 5.80 27.18 -2.61
C ARG A 170 5.91 25.86 -3.32
N LYS A 171 6.25 24.83 -2.57
CA LYS A 171 6.28 23.45 -3.03
C LYS A 171 5.16 22.61 -2.43
N VAL A 172 4.58 21.76 -3.25
CA VAL A 172 3.53 20.81 -2.87
C VAL A 172 3.98 19.41 -3.20
N VAL A 173 3.92 18.51 -2.22
CA VAL A 173 4.24 17.11 -2.39
C VAL A 173 2.95 16.32 -2.58
N ILE A 174 2.95 15.44 -3.57
CA ILE A 174 1.89 14.46 -3.78
C ILE A 174 2.51 13.06 -3.67
N SER A 175 1.98 12.25 -2.77
CA SER A 175 2.43 10.88 -2.55
C SER A 175 1.25 9.91 -2.56
N ALA A 176 1.46 8.71 -3.09
CA ALA A 176 0.50 7.61 -2.99
C ALA A 176 0.72 6.90 -1.65
N GLU A 177 -0.19 7.10 -0.71
CA GLU A 177 -0.08 6.67 0.67
C GLU A 177 -1.13 5.62 1.02
N VAL A 178 -0.77 4.79 1.98
CA VAL A 178 -1.70 3.96 2.72
C VAL A 178 -2.48 4.83 3.69
N ARG A 179 -3.81 4.79 3.59
CA ARG A 179 -4.72 5.41 4.56
C ARG A 179 -5.03 4.40 5.66
N LYS A 180 -4.59 4.69 6.88
CA LYS A 180 -4.66 3.79 8.04
C LYS A 180 -5.74 4.20 9.02
N GLU A 181 -6.41 3.22 9.60
CA GLU A 181 -7.27 3.41 10.78
C GLU A 181 -6.47 3.57 12.06
N GLU A 182 -7.09 4.16 13.08
CA GLU A 182 -6.58 4.19 14.44
C GLU A 182 -6.29 2.77 14.94
N GLY A 183 -5.09 2.59 15.50
CA GLY A 183 -4.59 1.28 15.93
C GLY A 183 -4.00 0.39 14.83
N GLU A 184 -4.02 0.81 13.56
CA GLU A 184 -3.38 0.06 12.47
C GLU A 184 -1.90 0.41 12.27
N SER A 185 -1.10 -0.64 12.12
CA SER A 185 0.31 -0.54 11.71
C SER A 185 0.47 -1.04 10.27
N PHE A 186 1.24 -0.31 9.48
CA PHE A 186 1.54 -0.72 8.11
C PHE A 186 2.31 -2.05 8.09
N GLY A 187 1.92 -2.92 7.17
CA GLY A 187 2.63 -4.16 6.89
C GLY A 187 2.42 -4.60 5.45
N LEU A 188 3.48 -5.03 4.78
CA LEU A 188 3.40 -5.52 3.40
C LEU A 188 2.44 -6.72 3.30
N LEU A 189 2.51 -7.64 4.26
CA LEU A 189 1.65 -8.83 4.29
C LEU A 189 0.19 -8.48 4.57
N SER A 190 -0.11 -7.51 5.44
CA SER A 190 -1.49 -7.07 5.68
C SER A 190 -2.08 -6.37 4.46
N GLY A 191 -1.28 -5.59 3.72
CA GLY A 191 -1.71 -4.95 2.47
C GLY A 191 -2.23 -5.95 1.43
N LEU A 192 -1.64 -7.14 1.34
CA LEU A 192 -2.10 -8.22 0.44
C LEU A 192 -3.54 -8.70 0.73
N TYR A 193 -4.06 -8.42 1.93
CA TYR A 193 -5.43 -8.74 2.34
C TYR A 193 -6.35 -7.52 2.38
N LYS A 194 -6.09 -6.50 1.54
CA LYS A 194 -6.98 -5.33 1.38
C LYS A 194 -7.25 -4.59 2.70
N GLN A 195 -6.26 -4.55 3.59
CA GLN A 195 -6.40 -3.88 4.89
C GLN A 195 -6.40 -2.36 4.77
N PHE A 196 -5.77 -1.83 3.72
CA PHE A 196 -5.51 -0.41 3.58
C PHE A 196 -6.17 0.19 2.34
N GLU A 197 -6.77 1.36 2.51
CA GLU A 197 -7.24 2.19 1.42
C GLU A 197 -6.10 3.04 0.84
N LEU A 198 -6.11 3.24 -0.47
CA LEU A 198 -5.20 4.11 -1.19
C LEU A 198 -5.67 5.56 -1.06
N MET A 199 -4.76 6.46 -0.69
CA MET A 199 -4.97 7.89 -0.68
C MET A 199 -3.82 8.59 -1.39
N TYR A 200 -4.11 9.60 -2.21
CA TYR A 200 -3.07 10.51 -2.68
C TYR A 200 -2.98 11.65 -1.67
N GLN A 201 -2.01 11.58 -0.77
CA GLN A 201 -1.80 12.63 0.20
C GLN A 201 -1.19 13.85 -0.49
N VAL A 202 -1.76 15.03 -0.22
CA VAL A 202 -1.24 16.31 -0.70
C VAL A 202 -0.75 17.09 0.52
N ASN A 203 0.53 17.47 0.50
CA ASN A 203 1.21 18.12 1.61
C ASN A 203 1.97 19.36 1.14
N SER A 204 2.25 20.29 2.05
CA SER A 204 3.43 21.13 1.86
C SER A 204 4.69 20.28 1.88
N GLU A 205 5.73 20.71 1.16
CA GLU A 205 7.02 20.00 1.20
C GLU A 205 7.61 19.97 2.61
N ARG A 206 7.47 21.05 3.38
CA ARG A 206 7.90 21.09 4.79
C ARG A 206 7.24 20.00 5.61
N ASP A 207 5.92 19.84 5.53
CA ASP A 207 5.20 18.76 6.24
C ASP A 207 5.73 17.38 5.82
N ALA A 208 5.75 17.11 4.51
CA ALA A 208 6.13 15.78 3.99
C ALA A 208 7.57 15.39 4.37
N LEU A 209 8.53 16.31 4.28
CA LEU A 209 9.94 16.04 4.54
C LEU A 209 10.27 16.07 6.03
N THR A 210 9.69 16.97 6.83
CA THR A 210 9.98 17.03 8.27
C THR A 210 9.48 15.77 8.99
N LEU A 211 8.31 15.24 8.64
CA LEU A 211 7.82 13.97 9.19
C LEU A 211 8.85 12.84 9.06
N ARG A 212 9.47 12.74 7.88
CA ARG A 212 10.48 11.72 7.55
C ARG A 212 11.80 12.00 8.26
N GLY A 213 12.17 13.27 8.40
CA GLY A 213 13.30 13.68 9.22
C GLY A 213 13.15 13.38 10.72
N CYS A 214 11.92 13.26 11.23
CA CYS A 214 11.67 12.85 12.62
C CYS A 214 11.87 11.34 12.85
N GLN A 215 11.96 10.53 11.80
CA GLN A 215 12.13 9.09 11.89
C GLN A 215 13.62 8.73 11.86
N GLU A 216 14.13 8.17 12.95
CA GLU A 216 15.54 7.79 13.08
C GLU A 216 15.98 6.82 11.97
N GLY A 217 17.15 7.08 11.37
CA GLY A 217 17.71 6.25 10.30
C GLY A 217 17.12 6.49 8.90
N THR A 218 16.14 7.39 8.77
CA THR A 218 15.49 7.65 7.46
C THR A 218 16.45 8.34 6.50
N GLN A 219 16.55 7.78 5.29
CA GLN A 219 17.28 8.37 4.19
C GLN A 219 16.30 8.94 3.16
N LEU A 220 16.56 10.17 2.70
CA LEU A 220 15.77 10.81 1.66
C LEU A 220 16.68 11.20 0.51
N TYR A 221 16.29 10.80 -0.70
CA TYR A 221 16.98 11.16 -1.93
C TYR A 221 16.06 12.04 -2.76
N ILE A 222 16.51 13.24 -3.10
CA ILE A 222 15.76 14.20 -3.89
C ILE A 222 16.46 14.35 -5.24
N PHE A 223 15.73 14.04 -6.31
CA PHE A 223 16.22 14.07 -7.68
C PHE A 223 15.44 15.10 -8.49
N PRO A 224 16.05 16.24 -8.84
CA PRO A 224 15.42 17.21 -9.72
C PRO A 224 15.15 16.59 -11.10
N ILE A 225 13.91 16.70 -11.57
CA ILE A 225 13.48 16.19 -12.87
C ILE A 225 13.56 17.31 -13.90
N LYS A 226 14.31 17.09 -14.97
CA LYS A 226 14.26 17.94 -16.17
C LYS A 226 13.04 17.55 -17.00
N ALA A 227 11.99 18.35 -16.94
CA ALA A 227 10.76 18.17 -17.72
C ALA A 227 10.33 19.48 -18.38
N THR A 228 9.56 19.37 -19.46
CA THR A 228 8.90 20.53 -20.06
C THR A 228 7.79 21.03 -19.15
N GLN A 229 7.49 22.34 -19.21
CA GLN A 229 6.40 22.91 -18.43
C GLN A 229 5.06 22.24 -18.75
N GLU A 230 4.82 21.90 -20.02
CA GLU A 230 3.64 21.17 -20.46
C GLU A 230 3.50 19.79 -19.76
N PHE A 231 4.60 19.03 -19.68
CA PHE A 231 4.60 17.74 -18.99
C PHE A 231 4.32 17.91 -17.50
N MET A 232 4.98 18.87 -16.83
CA MET A 232 4.77 19.12 -15.40
C MET A 232 3.30 19.49 -15.11
N ARG A 233 2.70 20.36 -15.94
CA ARG A 233 1.28 20.76 -15.81
C ARG A 233 0.35 19.56 -15.99
N SER A 234 0.55 18.78 -17.05
CA SER A 234 -0.23 17.57 -17.33
C SER A 234 -0.15 16.55 -16.19
N LEU A 235 1.06 16.30 -15.66
CA LEU A 235 1.28 15.38 -14.56
C LEU A 235 0.61 15.87 -13.26
N PHE A 236 0.76 17.15 -12.92
CA PHE A 236 0.15 17.72 -11.73
C PHE A 236 -1.39 17.66 -11.78
N VAL A 237 -1.98 18.02 -12.93
CA VAL A 237 -3.44 17.90 -13.15
C VAL A 237 -3.89 16.45 -13.03
N SER A 238 -3.20 15.52 -13.70
CA SER A 238 -3.53 14.09 -13.64
C SER A 238 -3.47 13.52 -12.21
N MET A 239 -2.42 13.85 -11.45
CA MET A 239 -2.28 13.38 -10.07
C MET A 239 -3.33 13.97 -9.14
N THR A 240 -3.62 15.28 -9.28
CA THR A 240 -4.62 15.94 -8.43
C THR A 240 -6.05 15.51 -8.78
N GLU A 241 -6.36 15.31 -10.06
CA GLU A 241 -7.64 14.72 -10.47
C GLU A 241 -7.81 13.31 -9.90
N LYS A 242 -6.77 12.46 -9.99
CA LYS A 242 -6.79 11.12 -9.40
C LYS A 242 -6.96 11.17 -7.87
N ALA A 243 -6.31 12.13 -7.21
CA ALA A 243 -6.45 12.34 -5.77
C ALA A 243 -7.89 12.70 -5.39
N GLY A 244 -8.52 13.61 -6.14
CA GLY A 244 -9.94 13.94 -5.97
C GLY A 244 -10.85 12.74 -6.23
N ARG A 245 -10.60 11.96 -7.29
CA ARG A 245 -11.41 10.78 -7.62
C ARG A 245 -11.34 9.71 -6.53
N LEU A 246 -10.17 9.47 -5.93
CA LEU A 246 -10.04 8.52 -4.80
C LEU A 246 -10.85 8.93 -3.57
N THR A 247 -11.13 10.23 -3.40
CA THR A 247 -12.00 10.73 -2.32
C THR A 247 -13.46 10.30 -2.52
N ASP A 248 -13.92 10.19 -3.76
CA ASP A 248 -15.30 9.82 -4.11
C ASP A 248 -15.45 8.32 -4.41
N GLU A 249 -14.41 7.72 -5.01
CA GLU A 249 -14.30 6.31 -5.38
C GLU A 249 -13.06 5.69 -4.72
N PRO A 250 -13.15 5.29 -3.43
CA PRO A 250 -12.03 4.67 -2.74
C PRO A 250 -11.51 3.42 -3.46
N LYS A 251 -10.21 3.16 -3.31
CA LYS A 251 -9.55 1.94 -3.81
C LYS A 251 -8.67 1.37 -2.71
N PHE A 252 -8.38 0.07 -2.77
CA PHE A 252 -7.34 -0.52 -1.91
C PHE A 252 -5.95 -0.13 -2.42
N TYR A 253 -4.99 -0.06 -1.49
CA TYR A 253 -3.56 0.18 -1.75
C TYR A 253 -2.88 -1.04 -2.40
#